data_AF-A0A9X5GQG6-F1
#
_entry.id   AF-A0A9X5GQG6-F1
#
_cell.length_a   1.000
_cell.length_b   1.000
_cell.length_c   1.000
_cell.angle_alpha   90.00
_cell.angle_beta   90.00
_cell.angle_gamma   90.00
#
_symmetry.space_group_name_H-M   'P 1'
#
loop_
_entity.id
_entity.type
_entity.pdbx_description
1 polymer ?
#
loop_
_entity_poly.entity_id
_entity_poly.type
_entity_poly.pdbx_seq_one_letter_code
_entity_poly.pdbx_strand_id
1 'polypeptide(L)'
;MNYIVLDLEWNQSNTGNEPEVKEIPFEIIDIGAVKLNGQRVMIDTYNQLIKPTVYKQMHMITGNLIQLHMKDLETGDPFIKAMDTFLSWCGEDYIFCTWGPLDLYELQRNMHYYEMEPLSHKPIKFLDVQKLFSIAYEDKKSRRSLEYAIDYLKIEKDVPFHRAYSDAHYTAEILSFIEESVLENYSIDTYILPKTKKDEVYVMFHDYMKYISREFPDKLQAMEDKEVISTKCYLCRRNIRKKIRWFSPNGKHYYSISFCPVHGYMKSKIRIRRSGNDKVYVVKTSKFISKEDCRKILQKKDKTKDSDLV
;
A
#
# COMPACT_ATOMS: atom_id res chain seq x y z
N MET A 1 13.99 -5.07 16.66
CA MET A 1 12.89 -4.81 15.72
C MET A 1 11.93 -5.98 15.71
N ASN A 2 10.67 -5.73 16.03
CA ASN A 2 9.57 -6.70 15.92
C ASN A 2 8.79 -6.50 14.62
N TYR A 3 8.06 -7.51 14.19
CA TYR A 3 7.10 -7.41 13.09
C TYR A 3 5.70 -7.40 13.68
N ILE A 4 4.93 -6.34 13.42
CA ILE A 4 3.53 -6.25 13.80
C ILE A 4 2.72 -6.62 12.57
N VAL A 5 2.28 -7.88 12.51
CA VAL A 5 1.39 -8.35 11.45
C VAL A 5 -0.02 -7.92 11.81
N LEU A 6 -0.59 -7.02 11.04
CA LEU A 6 -1.87 -6.37 11.30
C LEU A 6 -2.87 -6.71 10.20
N ASP A 7 -4.10 -6.95 10.63
CA ASP A 7 -5.28 -7.02 9.80
C ASP A 7 -6.43 -6.29 10.51
N LEU A 8 -7.35 -5.71 9.74
CA LEU A 8 -8.44 -4.89 10.24
C LEU A 8 -9.74 -5.27 9.55
N GLU A 9 -10.82 -5.33 10.32
CA GLU A 9 -12.17 -5.34 9.77
C GLU A 9 -12.84 -3.99 10.00
N TRP A 10 -13.65 -3.55 9.04
CA TRP A 10 -14.33 -2.25 9.09
C TRP A 10 -15.78 -2.32 8.60
N ASN A 11 -16.60 -1.42 9.14
CA ASN A 11 -17.96 -1.16 8.69
C ASN A 11 -18.02 0.06 7.75
N GLN A 12 -19.08 0.17 6.97
CA GLN A 12 -19.27 1.27 5.99
C GLN A 12 -20.76 1.52 5.71
N SER A 13 -21.09 2.71 5.19
CA SER A 13 -22.46 3.04 4.75
C SER A 13 -22.81 2.30 3.44
N ASN A 14 -23.85 1.46 3.44
CA ASN A 14 -24.46 0.93 2.20
C ASN A 14 -25.85 0.29 2.39
N THR A 15 -26.56 0.62 3.47
CA THR A 15 -27.95 0.16 3.65
C THR A 15 -28.96 1.15 3.09
N GLY A 16 -28.50 2.33 2.61
CA GLY A 16 -29.36 3.46 2.26
C GLY A 16 -29.96 4.19 3.48
N ASN A 17 -29.73 3.68 4.69
CA ASN A 17 -30.29 4.22 5.94
C ASN A 17 -29.35 5.20 6.65
N GLU A 18 -28.05 5.21 6.33
CA GLU A 18 -27.05 6.09 6.94
C GLU A 18 -26.25 6.81 5.84
N PRO A 19 -26.03 8.12 5.94
CA PRO A 19 -25.20 8.84 4.97
C PRO A 19 -23.73 8.40 5.07
N GLU A 20 -23.04 8.36 3.94
CA GLU A 20 -21.60 8.12 3.90
C GLU A 20 -20.84 9.32 4.48
N VAL A 21 -19.95 9.06 5.46
CA VAL A 21 -19.04 10.06 6.02
C VAL A 21 -17.73 10.01 5.24
N LYS A 22 -17.46 11.05 4.44
CA LYS A 22 -16.32 11.07 3.50
C LYS A 22 -14.96 10.99 4.19
N GLU A 23 -14.89 11.52 5.40
CA GLU A 23 -13.68 11.56 6.23
C GLU A 23 -13.29 10.17 6.75
N ILE A 24 -14.25 9.27 6.91
CA ILE A 24 -14.09 7.91 7.44
C ILE A 24 -15.04 6.94 6.72
N PRO A 25 -14.81 6.63 5.42
CA PRO A 25 -15.68 5.74 4.66
C PRO A 25 -15.68 4.30 5.21
N PHE A 26 -14.62 3.94 5.95
CA PHE A 26 -14.40 2.64 6.58
C PHE A 26 -14.10 2.84 8.06
N GLU A 27 -15.07 2.60 8.92
CA GLU A 27 -14.91 2.67 10.39
C GLU A 27 -14.41 1.33 10.90
N ILE A 28 -13.23 1.28 11.53
CA ILE A 28 -12.65 0.03 12.03
C ILE A 28 -13.49 -0.52 13.19
N ILE A 29 -13.79 -1.82 13.13
CA ILE A 29 -14.64 -2.55 14.09
C ILE A 29 -13.94 -3.75 14.73
N ASP A 30 -12.84 -4.25 14.15
CA ASP A 30 -12.02 -5.33 14.72
C ASP A 30 -10.54 -5.07 14.40
N ILE A 31 -9.67 -5.15 15.41
CA ILE A 31 -8.22 -5.09 15.23
C ILE A 31 -7.65 -6.47 15.56
N GLY A 32 -7.03 -7.11 14.59
CA GLY A 32 -6.30 -8.36 14.76
C GLY A 32 -4.81 -8.16 14.49
N ALA A 33 -3.95 -8.59 15.41
CA ALA A 33 -2.53 -8.53 15.18
C ALA A 33 -1.74 -9.68 15.81
N VAL A 34 -0.62 -9.99 15.18
CA VAL A 34 0.39 -10.95 15.63
C VAL A 34 1.73 -10.26 15.72
N LYS A 35 2.42 -10.41 16.85
CA LYS A 35 3.77 -9.89 17.06
C LYS A 35 4.77 -10.99 16.82
N LEU A 36 5.68 -10.77 15.88
CA LEU A 36 6.83 -11.62 15.65
C LEU A 36 8.10 -10.94 16.14
N ASN A 37 9.03 -11.73 16.69
CA ASN A 37 10.37 -11.25 17.01
C ASN A 37 11.26 -11.15 15.75
N GLY A 38 12.52 -10.77 15.92
CA GLY A 38 13.49 -10.63 14.81
C GLY A 38 13.76 -11.93 14.03
N GLN A 39 13.44 -13.10 14.58
CA GLN A 39 13.54 -14.41 13.93
C GLN A 39 12.22 -14.84 13.27
N ARG A 40 11.22 -13.93 13.18
CA ARG A 40 9.85 -14.20 12.71
C ARG A 40 9.12 -15.29 13.50
N VAL A 41 9.49 -15.49 14.77
CA VAL A 41 8.75 -16.37 15.69
C VAL A 41 7.68 -15.55 16.40
N MET A 42 6.46 -16.08 16.47
CA MET A 42 5.36 -15.48 17.20
C MET A 42 5.67 -15.40 18.69
N ILE A 43 5.54 -14.20 19.26
CA ILE A 43 5.78 -13.94 20.68
C ILE A 43 4.55 -13.40 21.41
N ASP A 44 3.56 -12.88 20.69
CA ASP A 44 2.40 -12.24 21.28
C ASP A 44 1.27 -12.08 20.25
N THR A 45 0.04 -11.91 20.72
CA THR A 45 -1.14 -11.65 19.88
C THR A 45 -1.99 -10.53 20.48
N TYR A 46 -2.73 -9.84 19.61
CA TYR A 46 -3.65 -8.77 20.01
C TYR A 46 -4.95 -8.92 19.22
N ASN A 47 -6.08 -8.82 19.90
CA ASN A 47 -7.40 -8.88 19.30
C ASN A 47 -8.33 -7.94 20.07
N GLN A 48 -8.94 -6.97 19.40
CA GLN A 48 -9.81 -5.99 20.04
C GLN A 48 -10.98 -5.59 19.12
N LEU A 49 -12.20 -5.88 19.58
CA LEU A 49 -13.40 -5.32 18.99
C LEU A 49 -13.55 -3.86 19.34
N ILE A 50 -13.98 -3.07 18.37
CA ILE A 50 -14.23 -1.64 18.50
C ILE A 50 -15.74 -1.41 18.40
N LYS A 51 -16.26 -0.58 19.30
CA LYS A 51 -17.65 -0.14 19.27
C LYS A 51 -17.85 0.96 18.23
N PRO A 52 -18.65 0.72 17.17
CA PRO A 52 -18.94 1.73 16.16
C PRO A 52 -19.68 2.93 16.73
N THR A 53 -19.33 4.09 16.22
CA THR A 53 -19.93 5.39 16.56
C THR A 53 -20.47 6.10 15.33
N VAL A 54 -19.90 5.84 14.15
CA VAL A 54 -20.24 6.45 12.88
C VAL A 54 -21.32 5.64 12.15
N TYR A 55 -21.08 4.35 11.91
CA TYR A 55 -22.00 3.47 11.20
C TYR A 55 -22.64 2.47 12.17
N LYS A 56 -23.90 2.74 12.53
CA LYS A 56 -24.63 1.96 13.56
C LYS A 56 -25.40 0.78 12.98
N GLN A 57 -25.43 0.65 11.66
CA GLN A 57 -25.96 -0.53 10.98
C GLN A 57 -24.83 -1.31 10.33
N MET A 58 -24.83 -2.63 10.55
CA MET A 58 -23.87 -3.50 9.87
C MET A 58 -24.16 -3.51 8.37
N HIS A 59 -23.14 -3.22 7.58
CA HIS A 59 -23.19 -3.37 6.15
C HIS A 59 -23.49 -4.82 5.75
N MET A 60 -24.44 -5.06 4.83
CA MET A 60 -24.91 -6.41 4.48
C MET A 60 -23.80 -7.37 4.01
N ILE A 61 -22.89 -6.91 3.14
CA ILE A 61 -21.79 -7.75 2.63
C ILE A 61 -20.75 -8.01 3.73
N THR A 62 -20.27 -6.97 4.41
CA THR A 62 -19.42 -7.07 5.60
C THR A 62 -19.98 -8.09 6.58
N GLY A 63 -21.22 -7.94 7.07
CA GLY A 63 -21.81 -8.87 8.04
C GLY A 63 -21.84 -10.34 7.58
N ASN A 64 -22.02 -10.61 6.29
CA ASN A 64 -21.95 -11.97 5.75
C ASN A 64 -20.52 -12.51 5.67
N LEU A 65 -19.52 -11.63 5.54
CA LEU A 65 -18.12 -11.99 5.38
C LEU A 65 -17.41 -12.21 6.73
N ILE A 66 -17.68 -11.37 7.73
CA ILE A 66 -16.86 -11.27 8.96
C ILE A 66 -17.49 -11.92 10.20
N GLN A 67 -18.58 -12.70 10.05
CA GLN A 67 -19.32 -13.37 11.14
C GLN A 67 -19.51 -12.52 12.42
N LEU A 68 -19.60 -11.19 12.26
CA LEU A 68 -19.77 -10.21 13.33
C LEU A 68 -21.12 -9.54 13.17
N HIS A 69 -21.84 -9.42 14.28
CA HIS A 69 -23.09 -8.67 14.35
C HIS A 69 -22.92 -7.40 15.18
N MET A 70 -23.77 -6.39 14.95
CA MET A 70 -23.72 -5.14 15.72
C MET A 70 -23.77 -5.35 17.23
N LYS A 71 -24.54 -6.34 17.70
CA LYS A 71 -24.63 -6.73 19.12
C LYS A 71 -23.29 -7.13 19.73
N ASP A 72 -22.42 -7.76 18.93
CA ASP A 72 -21.11 -8.23 19.41
C ASP A 72 -20.19 -7.02 19.61
N LEU A 73 -20.33 -6.02 18.73
CA LEU A 73 -19.59 -4.76 18.77
C LEU A 73 -20.04 -3.81 19.89
N GLU A 74 -21.24 -3.99 20.47
CA GLU A 74 -21.70 -3.15 21.59
C GLU A 74 -20.80 -3.27 22.83
N THR A 75 -20.13 -4.42 22.97
CA THR A 75 -19.17 -4.73 24.03
C THR A 75 -17.74 -4.32 23.70
N GLY A 76 -17.49 -3.85 22.47
CA GLY A 76 -16.18 -3.36 22.03
C GLY A 76 -15.75 -2.09 22.76
N ASP A 77 -14.44 -1.84 22.74
CA ASP A 77 -13.88 -0.61 23.29
C ASP A 77 -14.09 0.56 22.33
N PRO A 78 -14.17 1.81 22.84
CA PRO A 78 -14.08 2.99 21.98
C PRO A 78 -12.78 3.01 21.19
N PHE A 79 -12.82 3.46 19.93
CA PHE A 79 -11.67 3.45 19.01
C PHE A 79 -10.38 3.99 19.65
N ILE A 80 -10.44 5.17 20.28
CA ILE A 80 -9.27 5.83 20.90
C ILE A 80 -8.62 4.92 21.95
N LYS A 81 -9.43 4.30 22.82
CA LYS A 81 -8.92 3.39 23.87
C LYS A 81 -8.30 2.13 23.26
N ALA A 82 -8.98 1.51 22.29
CA ALA A 82 -8.46 0.34 21.58
C ALA A 82 -7.11 0.66 20.91
N MET A 83 -7.04 1.80 20.22
CA MET A 83 -5.85 2.26 19.53
C MET A 83 -4.68 2.56 20.49
N ASP A 84 -4.92 3.23 21.62
CA ASP A 84 -3.89 3.50 22.63
C ASP A 84 -3.30 2.20 23.20
N THR A 85 -4.15 1.21 23.50
CA THR A 85 -3.69 -0.10 23.98
C THR A 85 -2.94 -0.87 22.91
N PHE A 86 -3.39 -0.81 21.64
CA PHE A 86 -2.71 -1.44 20.51
C PHE A 86 -1.33 -0.84 20.26
N LEU A 87 -1.19 0.49 20.27
CA LEU A 87 0.12 1.16 20.12
C LEU A 87 1.06 0.84 21.27
N SER A 88 0.55 0.85 22.50
CA SER A 88 1.32 0.45 23.68
C SER A 88 1.80 -1.00 23.56
N TRP A 89 0.95 -1.89 23.03
CA TRP A 89 1.29 -3.28 22.76
C TRP A 89 2.33 -3.43 21.63
N CYS A 90 2.33 -2.58 20.60
CA CYS A 90 3.33 -2.59 19.54
C CYS A 90 4.75 -2.32 20.05
N GLY A 91 4.90 -1.45 21.06
CA GLY A 91 6.20 -1.02 21.60
C GLY A 91 6.88 0.04 20.74
N GLU A 92 8.21 0.14 20.81
CA GLU A 92 8.95 1.26 20.20
C GLU A 92 9.70 0.90 18.89
N ASP A 93 10.19 -0.33 18.75
CA ASP A 93 11.02 -0.77 17.60
C ASP A 93 10.33 -1.88 16.81
N TYR A 94 9.52 -1.48 15.82
CA TYR A 94 8.75 -2.41 15.00
C TYR A 94 8.52 -1.93 13.57
N ILE A 95 8.11 -2.86 12.71
CA ILE A 95 7.59 -2.60 11.36
C ILE A 95 6.22 -3.23 11.18
N PHE A 96 5.28 -2.50 10.58
CA PHE A 96 3.99 -3.06 10.20
C PHE A 96 4.13 -4.02 9.02
N CYS A 97 3.39 -5.12 9.09
CA CYS A 97 3.23 -6.10 8.03
C CYS A 97 1.73 -6.30 7.82
N THR A 98 1.24 -6.15 6.60
CA THR A 98 -0.19 -6.27 6.29
C THR A 98 -0.32 -7.10 5.02
N TRP A 99 -1.43 -7.81 4.86
CA TRP A 99 -1.62 -8.58 3.62
C TRP A 99 -1.63 -7.63 2.41
N GLY A 100 -2.40 -6.54 2.48
CA GLY A 100 -2.44 -5.50 1.44
C GLY A 100 -2.07 -4.11 1.98
N PRO A 101 -2.06 -3.07 1.11
CA PRO A 101 -1.72 -1.72 1.54
C PRO A 101 -2.86 -0.97 2.26
N LEU A 102 -4.08 -1.53 2.30
CA LEU A 102 -5.26 -0.81 2.77
C LEU A 102 -5.30 -0.69 4.29
N ASP A 103 -4.94 -1.74 5.03
CA ASP A 103 -5.07 -1.76 6.50
C ASP A 103 -4.30 -0.61 7.15
N LEU A 104 -3.02 -0.45 6.80
CA LEU A 104 -2.21 0.64 7.35
C LEU A 104 -2.69 2.03 6.91
N TYR A 105 -3.29 2.13 5.73
CA TYR A 105 -3.84 3.40 5.23
C TYR A 105 -5.13 3.77 5.98
N GLU A 106 -6.05 2.82 6.15
CA GLU A 106 -7.31 3.04 6.86
C GLU A 106 -7.11 3.17 8.38
N LEU A 107 -6.11 2.49 8.96
CA LEU A 107 -5.68 2.71 10.34
C LEU A 107 -5.35 4.19 10.58
N GLN A 108 -4.47 4.76 9.75
CA GLN A 108 -4.09 6.16 9.86
C GLN A 108 -5.26 7.10 9.56
N ARG A 109 -6.17 6.74 8.65
CA ARG A 109 -7.38 7.52 8.39
C ARG A 109 -8.30 7.57 9.60
N ASN A 110 -8.55 6.43 10.24
CA ASN A 110 -9.38 6.36 11.44
C ASN A 110 -8.73 7.16 12.59
N MET A 111 -7.42 7.00 12.81
CA MET A 111 -6.68 7.80 13.79
C MET A 111 -6.82 9.31 13.52
N HIS A 112 -6.73 9.74 12.26
CA HIS A 112 -6.94 11.14 11.89
C HIS A 112 -8.37 11.63 12.16
N TYR A 113 -9.39 10.82 11.86
CA TYR A 113 -10.79 11.15 12.13
C TYR A 113 -11.07 11.35 13.63
N TYR A 114 -10.47 10.52 14.49
CA TYR A 114 -10.57 10.64 15.94
C TYR A 114 -9.54 11.61 16.56
N GLU A 115 -8.91 12.46 15.75
CA GLU A 115 -7.95 13.50 16.19
C GLU A 115 -6.75 12.95 16.99
N MET A 116 -6.35 11.70 16.72
CA MET A 116 -5.18 11.08 17.34
C MET A 116 -3.88 11.53 16.64
N GLU A 117 -2.77 11.47 17.39
CA GLU A 117 -1.44 11.71 16.81
C GLU A 117 -1.14 10.68 15.70
N PRO A 118 -0.63 11.12 14.54
CA PRO A 118 -0.35 10.21 13.44
C PRO A 118 0.83 9.28 13.78
N LEU A 119 0.78 8.05 13.28
CA LEU A 119 1.86 7.05 13.41
C LEU A 119 3.23 7.58 12.95
N SER A 120 3.24 8.51 11.99
CA SER A 120 4.45 9.21 11.55
C SER A 120 4.10 10.53 10.86
N HIS A 121 5.00 11.51 10.91
CA HIS A 121 4.86 12.73 10.11
C HIS A 121 5.44 12.62 8.69
N LYS A 122 5.82 11.40 8.26
CA LYS A 122 6.39 11.09 6.94
C LYS A 122 5.81 9.78 6.41
N PRO A 123 5.96 9.48 5.10
CA PRO A 123 5.57 8.19 4.54
C PRO A 123 6.18 7.00 5.31
N ILE A 124 5.35 6.03 5.67
CA ILE A 124 5.74 4.90 6.53
C ILE A 124 6.23 3.73 5.67
N LYS A 125 7.34 3.10 6.07
CA LYS A 125 7.78 1.83 5.49
C LYS A 125 7.02 0.69 6.16
N PHE A 126 6.52 -0.25 5.36
CA PHE A 126 5.82 -1.44 5.85
C PHE A 126 6.05 -2.62 4.90
N LEU A 127 5.78 -3.83 5.38
CA LEU A 127 5.83 -5.04 4.58
C LEU A 127 4.43 -5.37 4.03
N ASP A 128 4.25 -5.11 2.74
CA ASP A 128 3.10 -5.55 1.95
C ASP A 128 3.30 -7.04 1.61
N VAL A 129 2.76 -7.92 2.45
CA VAL A 129 3.04 -9.37 2.39
C VAL A 129 2.51 -9.98 1.10
N GLN A 130 1.39 -9.51 0.55
CA GLN A 130 0.89 -9.93 -0.76
C GLN A 130 1.87 -9.62 -1.89
N LYS A 131 2.52 -8.45 -1.87
CA LYS A 131 3.59 -8.11 -2.82
C LYS A 131 4.81 -9.01 -2.61
N LEU A 132 5.23 -9.23 -1.36
CA LEU A 132 6.41 -10.04 -1.06
C LEU A 132 6.20 -11.51 -1.47
N PHE A 133 5.02 -12.07 -1.19
CA PHE A 133 4.59 -13.38 -1.65
C PHE A 133 4.71 -13.49 -3.18
N SER A 134 4.20 -12.50 -3.92
CA SER A 134 4.32 -12.50 -5.38
C SER A 134 5.78 -12.45 -5.87
N ILE A 135 6.67 -11.81 -5.12
CA ILE A 135 8.11 -11.76 -5.46
C ILE A 135 8.79 -13.11 -5.21
N ALA A 136 8.43 -13.77 -4.11
CA ALA A 136 9.01 -15.04 -3.69
C ALA A 136 8.50 -16.23 -4.53
N TYR A 137 7.20 -16.28 -4.82
CA TYR A 137 6.53 -17.50 -5.29
C TYR A 137 5.85 -17.37 -6.68
N GLU A 138 5.70 -16.15 -7.21
CA GLU A 138 4.96 -15.91 -8.46
C GLU A 138 5.76 -15.03 -9.46
N ASP A 139 5.07 -14.27 -10.32
CA ASP A 139 5.63 -13.47 -11.41
C ASP A 139 6.06 -12.04 -11.00
N LYS A 140 6.15 -11.76 -9.69
CA LYS A 140 6.44 -10.45 -9.08
C LYS A 140 5.40 -9.36 -9.33
N LYS A 141 4.30 -9.66 -10.04
CA LYS A 141 3.27 -8.69 -10.46
C LYS A 141 1.88 -9.02 -9.95
N SER A 142 1.55 -10.30 -9.89
CA SER A 142 0.25 -10.81 -9.48
C SER A 142 -0.02 -10.46 -8.02
N ARG A 143 -1.27 -10.23 -7.68
CA ARG A 143 -1.71 -9.92 -6.32
C ARG A 143 -2.82 -10.91 -5.99
N ARG A 144 -2.47 -11.90 -5.17
CA ARG A 144 -3.33 -13.04 -4.84
C ARG A 144 -4.09 -12.77 -3.55
N SER A 145 -5.23 -13.42 -3.37
CA SER A 145 -5.92 -13.41 -2.07
C SER A 145 -5.07 -14.11 -1.00
N LEU A 146 -5.35 -13.83 0.27
CA LEU A 146 -4.70 -14.50 1.40
C LEU A 146 -4.94 -16.01 1.31
N GLU A 147 -6.19 -16.41 1.09
CA GLU A 147 -6.59 -17.81 0.91
C GLU A 147 -5.77 -18.54 -0.17
N TYR A 148 -5.53 -17.91 -1.33
CA TYR A 148 -4.72 -18.50 -2.38
C TYR A 148 -3.30 -18.81 -1.90
N ALA A 149 -2.69 -17.89 -1.13
CA ALA A 149 -1.33 -18.06 -0.64
C ALA A 149 -1.23 -19.14 0.45
N ILE A 150 -2.25 -19.22 1.33
CA ILE A 150 -2.40 -20.30 2.31
C ILE A 150 -2.42 -21.66 1.58
N ASP A 151 -3.29 -21.80 0.57
CA ASP A 151 -3.42 -23.03 -0.21
C ASP A 151 -2.14 -23.36 -0.99
N TYR A 152 -1.50 -22.36 -1.59
CA TYR A 152 -0.26 -22.52 -2.33
C TYR A 152 0.88 -23.05 -1.46
N LEU A 153 1.03 -22.50 -0.25
CA LEU A 153 2.05 -22.90 0.72
C LEU A 153 1.66 -24.13 1.52
N LYS A 154 0.43 -24.63 1.35
CA LYS A 154 -0.14 -25.78 2.08
C LYS A 154 -0.12 -25.55 3.60
N ILE A 155 -0.41 -24.33 4.02
CA ILE A 155 -0.56 -23.98 5.43
C ILE A 155 -1.86 -24.62 5.94
N GLU A 156 -1.80 -25.28 7.10
CA GLU A 156 -2.96 -25.88 7.72
C GLU A 156 -3.94 -24.78 8.17
N LYS A 157 -5.23 -24.99 7.91
CA LYS A 157 -6.29 -24.03 8.22
C LYS A 157 -6.92 -24.36 9.57
N ASP A 158 -6.17 -24.16 10.65
CA ASP A 158 -6.51 -24.55 12.02
C ASP A 158 -7.20 -23.45 12.84
N VAL A 159 -7.01 -22.19 12.45
CA VAL A 159 -7.72 -21.04 13.04
C VAL A 159 -9.03 -20.79 12.30
N PRO A 160 -10.18 -20.66 13.00
CA PRO A 160 -11.45 -20.30 12.38
C PRO A 160 -11.34 -19.01 11.56
N PHE A 161 -11.77 -19.04 10.30
CA PHE A 161 -11.79 -17.87 9.42
C PHE A 161 -12.76 -16.79 9.93
N HIS A 162 -12.65 -15.58 9.35
CA HIS A 162 -13.63 -14.48 9.48
C HIS A 162 -13.49 -13.56 10.69
N ARG A 163 -12.27 -13.41 11.22
CA ARG A 163 -11.92 -12.37 12.19
C ARG A 163 -10.59 -11.76 11.80
N ALA A 164 -10.39 -10.48 12.11
CA ALA A 164 -9.13 -9.78 11.82
C ALA A 164 -7.91 -10.58 12.35
N TYR A 165 -8.04 -11.19 13.53
CA TYR A 165 -6.97 -12.00 14.10
C TYR A 165 -6.55 -13.18 13.20
N SER A 166 -7.50 -13.87 12.58
CA SER A 166 -7.22 -15.05 11.76
C SER A 166 -6.44 -14.67 10.51
N ASP A 167 -6.79 -13.56 9.87
CA ASP A 167 -6.10 -13.06 8.68
C ASP A 167 -4.70 -12.51 9.03
N ALA A 168 -4.54 -11.86 10.19
CA ALA A 168 -3.23 -11.50 10.72
C ALA A 168 -2.36 -12.74 11.03
N HIS A 169 -2.94 -13.79 11.60
CA HIS A 169 -2.26 -15.05 11.89
C HIS A 169 -1.74 -15.72 10.62
N TYR A 170 -2.60 -15.96 9.62
CA TYR A 170 -2.16 -16.57 8.37
C TYR A 170 -1.18 -15.68 7.59
N THR A 171 -1.33 -14.35 7.66
CA THR A 171 -0.35 -13.43 7.10
C THR A 171 1.03 -13.59 7.78
N ALA A 172 1.05 -13.81 9.10
CA ALA A 172 2.27 -14.05 9.86
C ALA A 172 2.93 -15.38 9.50
N GLU A 173 2.14 -16.44 9.37
CA GLU A 173 2.59 -17.75 8.90
C GLU A 173 3.23 -17.62 7.51
N ILE A 174 2.55 -17.01 6.54
CA ILE A 174 3.09 -16.77 5.19
C ILE A 174 4.39 -15.96 5.24
N LEU A 175 4.44 -14.91 6.08
CA LEU A 175 5.64 -14.09 6.24
C LEU A 175 6.83 -14.92 6.76
N SER A 176 6.61 -15.93 7.59
CA SER A 176 7.66 -16.83 8.07
C SER A 176 8.34 -17.63 6.95
N PHE A 177 7.58 -18.00 5.90
CA PHE A 177 8.09 -18.69 4.71
C PHE A 177 8.89 -17.77 3.77
N ILE A 178 8.77 -16.45 3.89
CA ILE A 178 9.44 -15.52 2.97
C ILE A 178 10.90 -15.32 3.40
N GLU A 179 11.84 -15.53 2.47
CA GLU A 179 13.26 -15.31 2.72
C GLU A 179 13.57 -13.85 3.07
N GLU A 180 14.56 -13.65 3.95
CA GLU A 180 14.99 -12.31 4.41
C GLU A 180 15.35 -11.38 3.25
N SER A 181 16.01 -11.92 2.22
CA SER A 181 16.43 -11.17 1.02
C SER A 181 15.25 -10.55 0.26
N VAL A 182 14.06 -11.14 0.38
CA VAL A 182 12.84 -10.63 -0.26
C VAL A 182 12.27 -9.45 0.51
N LEU A 183 12.44 -9.39 1.83
CA LEU A 183 11.89 -8.35 2.71
C LEU A 183 12.46 -6.95 2.43
N GLU A 184 13.65 -6.87 1.79
CA GLU A 184 14.21 -5.62 1.27
C GLU A 184 13.24 -4.91 0.30
N ASN A 185 12.30 -5.64 -0.29
CA ASN A 185 11.27 -5.11 -1.18
C ASN A 185 10.07 -4.51 -0.43
N TYR A 186 10.31 -3.79 0.66
CA TYR A 186 9.25 -3.11 1.43
C TYR A 186 8.38 -2.16 0.58
N SER A 187 7.18 -1.90 1.07
CA SER A 187 6.26 -0.90 0.53
C SER A 187 6.27 0.37 1.36
N ILE A 188 5.74 1.44 0.80
CA ILE A 188 5.72 2.76 1.43
C ILE A 188 4.27 3.19 1.43
N ASP A 189 3.70 3.30 2.62
CA ASP A 189 2.39 3.88 2.81
C ASP A 189 2.47 5.39 2.58
N THR A 190 1.44 5.93 1.95
CA THR A 190 1.38 7.31 1.49
C THR A 190 0.14 8.03 2.01
N TYR A 191 -0.42 7.59 3.15
CA TYR A 191 -1.46 8.35 3.83
C TYR A 191 -0.94 9.75 4.19
N ILE A 192 0.22 9.81 4.86
CA ILE A 192 0.98 11.04 5.05
C ILE A 192 2.04 11.18 3.95
N LEU A 193 1.92 12.26 3.18
CA LEU A 193 2.78 12.56 2.05
C LEU A 193 3.97 13.45 2.45
N PRO A 194 5.06 13.46 1.65
CA PRO A 194 6.12 14.45 1.80
C PRO A 194 5.57 15.88 1.77
N LYS A 195 5.93 16.71 2.75
CA LYS A 195 5.48 18.11 2.81
C LYS A 195 6.33 19.04 1.94
N THR A 196 7.62 18.75 1.81
CA THR A 196 8.57 19.58 1.06
C THR A 196 9.36 18.74 0.06
N LYS A 197 10.06 19.42 -0.87
CA LYS A 197 11.01 18.77 -1.79
C LYS A 197 12.11 17.98 -1.08
N LYS A 198 12.54 18.42 0.10
CA LYS A 198 13.59 17.74 0.88
C LYS A 198 13.08 16.43 1.49
N ASP A 199 11.78 16.31 1.71
CA ASP A 199 11.13 15.14 2.29
C ASP A 199 10.69 14.12 1.22
N GLU A 200 10.86 14.44 -0.06
CA GLU A 200 10.50 13.55 -1.16
C GLU A 200 11.28 12.24 -1.06
N VAL A 201 10.60 11.13 -1.33
CA VAL A 201 11.15 9.81 -1.09
C VAL A 201 11.89 9.35 -2.33
N TYR A 202 13.14 8.93 -2.15
CA TYR A 202 13.95 8.28 -3.17
C TYR A 202 14.49 6.96 -2.64
N VAL A 203 14.01 5.84 -3.19
CA VAL A 203 14.42 4.50 -2.76
C VAL A 203 14.90 3.70 -3.95
N MET A 204 16.05 3.05 -3.80
CA MET A 204 16.56 2.09 -4.76
C MET A 204 16.29 0.69 -4.22
N PHE A 205 15.48 -0.07 -4.95
CA PHE A 205 15.34 -1.51 -4.79
C PHE A 205 16.27 -2.21 -5.78
N HIS A 206 16.40 -3.52 -5.67
CA HIS A 206 17.33 -4.33 -6.46
C HIS A 206 17.25 -4.05 -7.99
N ASP A 207 16.05 -4.10 -8.58
CA ASP A 207 15.85 -3.96 -10.03
C ASP A 207 15.14 -2.65 -10.46
N TYR A 208 14.78 -1.76 -9.51
CA TYR A 208 14.13 -0.50 -9.82
C TYR A 208 14.34 0.59 -8.77
N MET A 209 14.22 1.85 -9.19
CA MET A 209 14.14 3.00 -8.31
C MET A 209 12.69 3.47 -8.18
N LYS A 210 12.28 3.84 -6.97
CA LYS A 210 11.00 4.47 -6.64
C LYS A 210 11.23 5.91 -6.18
N TYR A 211 10.39 6.81 -6.67
CA TYR A 211 10.29 8.20 -6.23
C TYR A 211 8.84 8.51 -5.84
N ILE A 212 8.64 9.16 -4.70
CA ILE A 212 7.34 9.66 -4.24
C ILE A 212 7.49 11.16 -3.96
N SER A 213 6.72 11.97 -4.69
CA SER A 213 6.76 13.42 -4.55
C SER A 213 5.96 13.92 -3.36
N ARG A 214 6.15 15.20 -3.05
CA ARG A 214 5.15 16.00 -2.32
C ARG A 214 3.86 16.15 -3.13
N GLU A 215 2.85 16.75 -2.50
CA GLU A 215 1.61 17.12 -3.18
C GLU A 215 1.80 18.28 -4.19
N PHE A 216 1.00 18.23 -5.23
CA PHE A 216 0.82 19.30 -6.22
C PHE A 216 -0.66 19.68 -6.26
N PRO A 217 -0.99 20.94 -6.60
CA PRO A 217 -2.39 21.36 -6.71
C PRO A 217 -3.15 20.57 -7.76
N ASP A 218 -2.48 20.24 -8.87
CA ASP A 218 -3.09 19.52 -9.97
C ASP A 218 -2.05 18.72 -10.76
N LYS A 219 -2.57 17.93 -11.70
CA LYS A 219 -1.81 17.07 -12.59
C LYS A 219 -0.90 17.85 -13.55
N LEU A 220 -1.29 19.04 -14.00
CA LEU A 220 -0.49 19.84 -14.93
C LEU A 220 0.79 20.30 -14.21
N GLN A 221 0.65 20.88 -13.02
CA GLN A 221 1.77 21.33 -12.21
C GLN A 221 2.70 20.18 -11.81
N ALA A 222 2.15 19.02 -11.48
CA ALA A 222 2.95 17.81 -11.23
C ALA A 222 3.81 17.40 -12.44
N MET A 223 3.28 17.56 -13.66
CA MET A 223 3.97 17.21 -14.91
C MET A 223 4.88 18.32 -15.46
N GLU A 224 4.82 19.53 -14.91
CA GLU A 224 5.77 20.62 -15.18
C GLU A 224 6.97 20.63 -14.21
N ASP A 225 6.84 19.98 -13.05
CA ASP A 225 7.91 19.91 -12.06
C ASP A 225 9.15 19.19 -12.63
N LYS A 226 10.28 19.92 -12.62
CA LYS A 226 11.56 19.47 -13.19
C LYS A 226 12.04 18.15 -12.60
N GLU A 227 11.82 17.91 -11.31
CA GLU A 227 12.29 16.71 -10.63
C GLU A 227 11.43 15.51 -11.01
N VAL A 228 10.11 15.69 -11.08
CA VAL A 228 9.15 14.69 -11.56
C VAL A 228 9.51 14.22 -12.97
N ILE A 229 9.68 15.14 -13.92
CA ILE A 229 9.94 14.79 -15.33
C ILE A 229 11.40 14.46 -15.64
N SER A 230 12.31 14.70 -14.69
CA SER A 230 13.74 14.44 -14.86
C SER A 230 14.00 12.98 -15.23
N THR A 231 15.09 12.73 -15.95
CA THR A 231 15.53 11.37 -16.28
C THR A 231 17.01 11.26 -16.00
N LYS A 232 17.32 10.77 -14.80
CA LYS A 232 18.68 10.40 -14.36
C LYS A 232 18.78 8.88 -14.34
N CYS A 233 19.91 8.34 -14.77
CA CYS A 233 20.20 6.93 -14.57
C CYS A 233 20.28 6.66 -13.06
N TYR A 234 19.45 5.76 -12.52
CA TYR A 234 19.46 5.53 -11.08
C TYR A 234 20.71 4.80 -10.58
N LEU A 235 21.45 4.11 -11.45
CA LEU A 235 22.72 3.45 -11.11
C LEU A 235 23.91 4.41 -11.17
N CYS A 236 24.23 5.01 -12.33
CA CYS A 236 25.39 5.93 -12.44
C CYS A 236 25.09 7.42 -12.21
N ARG A 237 23.84 7.77 -11.88
CA ARG A 237 23.38 9.14 -11.60
C ARG A 237 23.52 10.17 -12.73
N ARG A 238 24.08 9.79 -13.89
CA ARG A 238 24.20 10.65 -15.07
C ARG A 238 22.83 11.05 -15.62
N ASN A 239 22.72 12.29 -16.09
CA ASN A 239 21.58 12.74 -16.87
C ASN A 239 21.50 11.95 -18.18
N ILE A 240 20.34 11.37 -18.48
CA ILE A 240 20.14 10.54 -19.68
C ILE A 240 19.07 11.14 -20.59
N ARG A 241 19.33 11.08 -21.89
CA ARG A 241 18.42 11.60 -22.92
C ARG A 241 17.23 10.65 -23.10
N LYS A 242 16.03 11.24 -23.12
CA LYS A 242 14.78 10.54 -23.45
C LYS A 242 14.80 10.15 -24.92
N LYS A 243 14.67 8.86 -25.22
CA LYS A 243 14.40 8.32 -26.56
C LYS A 243 12.91 8.40 -26.88
N ILE A 244 12.06 8.29 -25.86
CA ILE A 244 10.62 8.53 -25.95
C ILE A 244 10.26 9.54 -24.85
N ARG A 245 9.71 10.69 -25.26
CA ARG A 245 9.18 11.70 -24.33
C ARG A 245 7.99 11.14 -23.56
N TRP A 246 7.67 11.76 -22.42
CA TRP A 246 6.51 11.38 -21.61
C TRP A 246 5.23 11.37 -22.46
N PHE A 247 4.50 10.25 -22.42
CA PHE A 247 3.19 10.10 -23.04
C PHE A 247 2.27 9.32 -22.09
N SER A 248 0.97 9.45 -22.27
CA SER A 248 -0.02 8.77 -21.42
C SER A 248 -1.12 8.14 -22.29
N PRO A 249 -1.34 6.82 -22.20
CA PRO A 249 -2.39 6.14 -22.95
C PRO A 249 -3.79 6.31 -22.33
N ASN A 250 -3.91 6.82 -21.10
CA ASN A 250 -5.18 6.80 -20.35
C ASN A 250 -5.34 7.99 -19.38
N GLY A 251 -4.55 9.05 -19.58
CA GLY A 251 -4.49 10.19 -18.67
C GLY A 251 -3.98 9.93 -17.22
N LYS A 252 -3.84 8.69 -16.76
CA LYS A 252 -3.47 8.35 -15.36
C LYS A 252 -2.03 7.84 -15.21
N HIS A 253 -1.53 7.17 -16.25
CA HIS A 253 -0.21 6.55 -16.25
C HIS A 253 0.67 7.15 -17.35
N TYR A 254 1.80 7.72 -16.96
CA TYR A 254 2.75 8.33 -17.88
C TYR A 254 3.95 7.42 -18.07
N TYR A 255 4.43 7.29 -19.31
CA TYR A 255 5.57 6.45 -19.66
C TYR A 255 6.62 7.25 -20.42
N SER A 256 7.88 6.95 -20.15
CA SER A 256 9.04 7.52 -20.84
C SER A 256 10.12 6.45 -20.98
N ILE A 257 10.90 6.52 -22.06
CA ILE A 257 12.09 5.69 -22.24
C ILE A 257 13.29 6.60 -22.43
N SER A 258 14.34 6.33 -21.66
CA SER A 258 15.64 6.97 -21.77
C SER A 258 16.73 5.93 -22.02
N PHE A 259 17.89 6.36 -22.53
CA PHE A 259 19.02 5.47 -22.78
C PHE A 259 20.24 5.92 -21.98
N CYS A 260 20.75 5.02 -21.14
CA CYS A 260 22.04 5.17 -20.47
C CYS A 260 23.12 4.48 -21.32
N PRO A 261 24.22 5.18 -21.69
CA PRO A 261 25.31 4.56 -22.44
C PRO A 261 25.98 3.38 -21.73
N VAL A 262 25.89 3.31 -20.40
CA VAL A 262 26.49 2.25 -19.57
C VAL A 262 25.51 1.12 -19.31
N HIS A 263 24.25 1.44 -19.00
CA HIS A 263 23.27 0.48 -18.49
C HIS A 263 22.11 0.16 -19.45
N GLY A 264 22.05 0.81 -20.61
CA GLY A 264 21.05 0.55 -21.64
C GLY A 264 19.72 1.29 -21.46
N TYR A 265 18.63 0.68 -21.93
CA TYR A 265 17.30 1.30 -21.97
C TYR A 265 16.65 1.29 -20.59
N MET A 266 16.20 2.46 -20.14
CA MET A 266 15.51 2.66 -18.88
C MET A 266 14.09 3.16 -19.14
N LYS A 267 13.11 2.42 -18.62
CA LYS A 267 11.71 2.80 -18.60
C LYS A 267 11.41 3.54 -17.31
N SER A 268 10.78 4.71 -17.41
CA SER A 268 10.16 5.38 -16.28
C SER A 268 8.64 5.36 -16.43
N LYS A 269 7.93 5.03 -15.35
CA LYS A 269 6.47 5.08 -15.25
C LYS A 269 6.09 6.01 -14.11
N ILE A 270 5.35 7.08 -14.42
CA ILE A 270 4.69 7.96 -13.44
C ILE A 270 3.24 7.50 -13.27
N ARG A 271 2.80 7.39 -12.02
CA ARG A 271 1.41 7.21 -11.64
C ARG A 271 1.00 8.47 -10.89
N ILE A 272 -0.05 9.13 -11.39
CA ILE A 272 -0.64 10.27 -10.70
C ILE A 272 -1.72 9.70 -9.78
N ARG A 273 -1.59 10.02 -8.50
CA ARG A 273 -2.52 9.61 -7.44
C ARG A 273 -3.21 10.85 -6.89
N ARG A 274 -4.48 10.72 -6.55
CA ARG A 274 -5.21 11.77 -5.84
C ARG A 274 -4.85 11.68 -4.36
N SER A 275 -4.77 12.82 -3.72
CA SER A 275 -4.77 12.98 -2.27
C SER A 275 -6.04 13.73 -1.84
N GLY A 276 -6.19 14.03 -0.55
CA GLY A 276 -7.31 14.84 -0.06
C GLY A 276 -7.38 16.21 -0.73
N ASN A 277 -8.58 16.81 -0.76
CA ASN A 277 -8.83 18.16 -1.31
C ASN A 277 -8.47 18.33 -2.79
N ASP A 278 -8.77 17.32 -3.63
CA ASP A 278 -8.56 17.31 -5.09
C ASP A 278 -7.11 17.51 -5.59
N LYS A 279 -6.14 17.50 -4.67
CA LYS A 279 -4.71 17.55 -4.98
C LYS A 279 -4.20 16.21 -5.52
N VAL A 280 -2.98 16.23 -6.03
CA VAL A 280 -2.32 15.03 -6.55
C VAL A 280 -0.89 14.88 -6.08
N TYR A 281 -0.39 13.65 -6.06
CA TYR A 281 1.03 13.35 -5.90
C TYR A 281 1.48 12.32 -6.93
N VAL A 282 2.80 12.20 -7.09
CA VAL A 282 3.43 11.37 -8.10
C VAL A 282 4.16 10.21 -7.45
N VAL A 283 3.84 8.99 -7.90
CA VAL A 283 4.68 7.81 -7.69
C VAL A 283 5.36 7.47 -9.01
N LYS A 284 6.68 7.61 -9.06
CA LYS A 284 7.50 7.29 -10.23
C LYS A 284 8.33 6.06 -9.96
N THR A 285 8.32 5.13 -10.91
CA THR A 285 9.19 3.95 -10.90
C THR A 285 10.08 3.97 -12.13
N SER A 286 11.36 3.67 -11.97
CA SER A 286 12.32 3.58 -13.07
C SER A 286 13.05 2.26 -13.02
N LYS A 287 13.08 1.54 -14.15
CA LYS A 287 13.78 0.25 -14.25
C LYS A 287 14.44 0.07 -15.61
N PHE A 288 15.55 -0.65 -15.66
CA PHE A 288 16.12 -1.10 -16.92
C PHE A 288 15.24 -2.16 -17.58
N ILE A 289 15.21 -2.12 -18.90
CA ILE A 289 14.37 -2.99 -19.72
C ILE A 289 15.14 -3.48 -20.96
N SER A 290 14.70 -4.61 -21.49
CA SER A 290 15.25 -5.15 -22.74
C SER A 290 14.87 -4.28 -23.94
N LYS A 291 15.56 -4.49 -25.07
CA LYS A 291 15.18 -3.87 -26.36
C LYS A 291 13.79 -4.30 -26.80
N GLU A 292 13.37 -5.52 -26.51
CA GLU A 292 12.04 -6.03 -26.83
C GLU A 292 10.95 -5.29 -26.04
N ASP A 293 11.14 -5.12 -24.73
CA ASP A 293 10.23 -4.34 -23.88
C ASP A 293 10.15 -2.88 -24.32
N CYS A 294 11.25 -2.32 -24.82
CA CYS A 294 11.26 -0.99 -25.42
C CYS A 294 10.33 -0.91 -26.64
N ARG A 295 10.34 -1.92 -27.51
CA ARG A 295 9.45 -2.00 -28.68
C ARG A 295 7.98 -2.13 -28.27
N LYS A 296 7.67 -2.93 -27.25
CA LYS A 296 6.29 -3.06 -26.71
C LYS A 296 5.73 -1.71 -26.23
N ILE A 297 6.57 -0.87 -25.62
CA ILE A 297 6.15 0.46 -25.16
C ILE A 297 6.01 1.45 -26.32
N LEU A 298 6.85 1.35 -27.36
CA LEU A 298 6.68 2.13 -28.59
C LEU A 298 5.34 1.83 -29.26
N GLN A 299 5.03 0.55 -29.46
CA GLN A 299 3.73 0.12 -30.01
C GLN A 299 2.56 0.65 -29.17
N LYS A 300 2.70 0.67 -27.84
CA LYS A 300 1.69 1.24 -26.95
C LYS A 300 1.48 2.74 -27.17
N LYS A 301 2.55 3.50 -27.44
CA LYS A 301 2.50 4.93 -27.74
C LYS A 301 1.82 5.19 -29.07
N ASP A 302 2.15 4.42 -30.09
CA ASP A 302 1.62 4.63 -31.43
C ASP A 302 0.11 4.38 -31.46
N LYS A 303 -0.36 3.32 -30.80
CA LYS A 303 -1.80 3.06 -30.59
C LYS A 303 -2.55 4.20 -29.89
N THR A 304 -1.90 4.93 -28.97
CA THR A 304 -2.52 6.08 -28.30
C THR A 304 -2.69 7.26 -29.25
N LYS A 305 -1.77 7.46 -30.19
CA LYS A 305 -1.90 8.53 -31.18
C LYS A 305 -3.03 8.26 -32.16
N ASP A 306 -3.23 7.01 -32.55
CA ASP A 306 -4.28 6.62 -33.48
C ASP A 306 -5.69 6.75 -32.84
N SER A 307 -5.80 6.59 -31.51
CA SER A 307 -7.08 6.78 -30.80
C SER A 307 -7.47 8.24 -30.57
N ASP A 308 -6.52 9.18 -30.60
CA ASP A 308 -6.79 10.62 -30.47
C ASP A 308 -7.20 11.26 -31.81
N LEU A 309 -7.17 10.48 -32.91
CA LEU A 309 -7.48 10.90 -34.29
C LEU A 309 -8.84 10.41 -34.80
N VAL A 310 -9.65 9.77 -33.95
CA VAL A 310 -10.99 9.24 -34.27
C VAL A 310 -12.07 10.04 -33.56
#